data_AF-A0A3M1KWY0-F1
#
_entry.id   AF-A0A3M1KWY0-F1
#
_cell.length_a   1.000
_cell.length_b   1.000
_cell.length_c   1.000
_cell.angle_alpha   90.00
_cell.angle_beta   90.00
_cell.angle_gamma   90.00
#
_symmetry.space_group_name_H-M   'P 1'
#
loop_
_entity.id
_entity.type
_entity.pdbx_description
1 polymer ?
#
loop_
_entity_poly.entity_id
_entity_poly.type
_entity_poly.pdbx_seq_one_letter_code
_entity_poly.pdbx_strand_id
1 'polypeptide(L)'
;MRVPAGPFIQCSMAAILATMLIAMPALAAGGRANGFDLSRHAIAPELIVSGGPPKDGIPAIDEPKFVEAAEATFLRPDEQVVGVVESGEAKAYPLRILNWHEIVNDVVGSRPVAVSY
;
A
#
# COMPACT_ATOMS: atom_id res chain seq x y z
N MET A 1 11.26 36.24 -77.70
CA MET A 1 10.14 35.27 -77.56
C MET A 1 10.69 34.07 -76.80
N ARG A 2 9.96 33.61 -75.77
CA ARG A 2 10.45 32.92 -74.55
C ARG A 2 11.11 31.55 -74.75
N VAL A 3 12.14 31.32 -73.93
CA VAL A 3 12.68 30.05 -73.40
C VAL A 3 12.67 30.23 -71.85
N PRO A 4 12.71 29.24 -70.95
CA PRO A 4 12.54 27.77 -71.04
C PRO A 4 11.43 27.20 -70.12
N ALA A 5 11.24 25.88 -70.23
CA ALA A 5 10.51 25.02 -69.29
C ALA A 5 11.10 25.06 -67.87
N GLY A 6 10.21 25.14 -66.86
CA GLY A 6 10.56 25.05 -65.44
C GLY A 6 10.66 23.61 -64.94
N PRO A 7 11.43 23.36 -63.86
CA PRO A 7 11.70 22.02 -63.37
C PRO A 7 10.58 21.46 -62.49
N PHE A 8 10.44 20.15 -62.58
CA PHE A 8 9.65 19.27 -61.72
C PHE A 8 9.86 19.58 -60.23
N ILE A 9 8.79 19.92 -59.53
CA ILE A 9 8.73 19.91 -58.06
C ILE A 9 7.91 18.68 -57.66
N GLN A 10 8.60 17.55 -57.51
CA GLN A 10 8.05 16.35 -56.88
C GLN A 10 8.85 16.10 -55.61
N CYS A 11 8.57 16.92 -54.61
CA CYS A 11 9.08 16.76 -53.26
C CYS A 11 7.93 17.05 -52.30
N SER A 12 7.90 16.36 -51.16
CA SER A 12 7.09 16.67 -49.96
C SER A 12 5.75 15.95 -49.79
N MET A 13 5.75 14.62 -49.61
CA MET A 13 4.72 14.00 -48.74
C MET A 13 5.25 12.80 -47.92
N ALA A 14 6.27 12.08 -48.39
CA ALA A 14 6.76 10.88 -47.68
C ALA A 14 7.64 11.17 -46.44
N ALA A 15 8.18 12.38 -46.28
CA ALA A 15 9.14 12.70 -45.21
C ALA A 15 8.51 13.28 -43.93
N ILE A 16 7.23 13.66 -43.94
CA ILE A 16 6.56 14.25 -42.76
C ILE A 16 6.04 13.15 -41.82
N LEU A 17 5.80 11.94 -42.33
CA LEU A 17 5.28 10.82 -41.52
C LEU A 17 6.38 10.07 -40.74
N ALA A 18 7.65 10.21 -41.12
CA ALA A 18 8.76 9.42 -40.55
C ALA A 18 9.47 10.08 -39.36
N THR A 19 9.29 11.39 -39.13
CA THR A 19 9.95 12.11 -38.03
C THR A 19 9.11 12.21 -36.75
N MET A 20 7.83 11.82 -36.80
CA MET A 20 6.96 11.81 -35.61
C MET A 20 7.03 10.48 -34.83
N LEU A 21 8.00 9.63 -35.14
CA LEU A 21 8.19 8.31 -34.52
C LEU A 21 9.44 8.21 -33.62
N ILE A 22 10.08 9.33 -33.30
CA ILE A 22 11.27 9.34 -32.44
C ILE A 22 10.94 10.06 -31.13
N ALA A 23 11.00 9.28 -30.06
CA ALA A 23 10.92 9.67 -28.66
C ALA A 23 9.54 10.14 -28.17
N MET A 24 8.58 9.21 -28.11
CA MET A 24 7.92 9.09 -26.82
C MET A 24 8.99 8.57 -25.85
N PRO A 25 9.44 9.34 -24.85
CA PRO A 25 9.97 8.66 -23.70
C PRO A 25 8.83 7.75 -23.26
N ALA A 26 9.10 6.44 -23.12
CA ALA A 26 8.21 5.61 -22.33
C ALA A 26 8.04 6.40 -21.04
N LEU A 27 6.84 6.95 -20.82
CA LEU A 27 6.50 7.50 -19.53
C LEU A 27 6.66 6.29 -18.63
N ALA A 28 7.80 6.21 -17.95
CA ALA A 28 7.98 5.24 -16.89
C ALA A 28 6.86 5.60 -15.94
N ALA A 29 5.77 4.84 -16.01
CA ALA A 29 4.73 4.87 -15.03
C ALA A 29 5.39 4.36 -13.75
N GLY A 30 6.13 5.24 -13.08
CA GLY A 30 6.45 5.13 -11.66
C GLY A 30 5.12 5.30 -10.94
N GLY A 31 4.28 4.27 -11.06
CA GLY A 31 2.93 4.26 -10.53
C GLY A 31 3.05 4.37 -9.03
N ARG A 32 2.49 5.44 -8.46
CA ARG A 32 2.22 5.47 -7.03
C ARG A 32 0.82 4.91 -6.82
N ALA A 33 0.69 3.94 -5.92
CA ALA A 33 -0.61 3.41 -5.52
C ALA A 33 -0.69 3.39 -4.00
N ASN A 34 -1.73 4.01 -3.43
CA ASN A 34 -1.96 4.07 -1.99
C ASN A 34 -0.72 4.50 -1.17
N GLY A 35 0.07 5.44 -1.68
CA GLY A 35 1.30 5.92 -1.02
C GLY A 35 2.55 5.07 -1.22
N PHE A 36 2.46 3.93 -1.92
CA PHE A 36 3.60 3.07 -2.26
C PHE A 36 4.22 3.44 -3.61
N ASP A 37 5.55 3.32 -3.71
CA ASP A 37 6.27 3.42 -4.97
C ASP A 37 6.27 2.06 -5.68
N LEU A 38 5.63 1.98 -6.84
CA LEU A 38 5.59 0.77 -7.65
C LEU A 38 6.67 0.74 -8.72
N SER A 39 7.73 1.55 -8.66
CA SER A 39 8.87 1.46 -9.59
C SER A 39 9.54 0.07 -9.59
N ARG A 40 9.42 -0.66 -8.49
CA ARG A 40 9.90 -2.05 -8.33
C ARG A 40 8.74 -2.97 -7.95
N HIS A 41 8.28 -3.77 -8.92
CA HIS A 41 7.19 -4.72 -8.75
C HIS A 41 7.55 -6.07 -9.40
N ALA A 42 7.05 -7.16 -8.82
CA ALA A 42 7.20 -8.51 -9.37
C ALA A 42 6.02 -8.95 -10.26
N ILE A 43 4.94 -8.18 -10.25
CA ILE A 43 3.71 -8.42 -11.01
C ILE A 43 3.28 -7.15 -11.73
N ALA A 44 2.49 -7.27 -12.79
CA ALA A 44 1.96 -6.13 -13.53
C ALA A 44 1.21 -5.14 -12.59
N PRO A 45 1.51 -3.82 -12.62
CA PRO A 45 0.93 -2.84 -11.69
C PRO A 45 -0.59 -2.76 -11.69
N GLU A 46 -1.24 -3.11 -12.81
CA GLU A 46 -2.70 -3.08 -12.96
C GLU A 46 -3.40 -4.14 -12.10
N LEU A 47 -2.67 -5.17 -11.65
CA LEU A 47 -3.17 -6.18 -10.72
C LEU A 47 -3.07 -5.72 -9.25
N ILE A 48 -2.37 -4.60 -8.97
CA ILE A 48 -2.22 -4.04 -7.64
C ILE A 48 -3.41 -3.10 -7.39
N VAL A 49 -4.43 -3.65 -6.74
CA VAL A 49 -5.67 -2.94 -6.42
C VAL A 49 -5.72 -2.52 -4.95
N SER A 50 -6.56 -1.52 -4.62
CA SER A 50 -6.75 -1.06 -3.24
C SER A 50 -7.50 -2.08 -2.40
N GLY A 51 -7.04 -2.29 -1.16
CA GLY A 51 -7.73 -3.10 -0.15
C GLY A 51 -8.82 -2.36 0.63
N GLY A 52 -9.05 -1.07 0.35
CA GLY A 52 -10.05 -0.24 1.01
C GLY A 52 -9.42 0.85 1.87
N PRO A 53 -8.92 0.55 3.09
CA PRO A 53 -8.24 1.53 3.92
C PRO A 53 -6.98 2.10 3.21
N PRO A 54 -6.70 3.40 3.36
CA PRO A 54 -5.46 3.97 2.88
C PRO A 54 -4.27 3.41 3.67
N LYS A 55 -3.05 3.64 3.18
CA LYS A 55 -1.84 3.38 3.98
C LYS A 55 -1.98 4.03 5.37
N ASP A 56 -1.72 3.24 6.40
CA ASP A 56 -1.81 3.62 7.82
C ASP A 56 -3.24 4.08 8.23
N GLY A 57 -4.27 3.68 7.48
CA GLY A 57 -5.68 4.03 7.72
C GLY A 57 -6.33 3.30 8.90
N ILE A 58 -5.69 2.26 9.42
CA ILE A 58 -6.08 1.55 10.64
C ILE A 58 -4.91 1.71 11.62
N PRO A 59 -5.03 2.61 12.61
CA PRO A 59 -3.93 2.89 13.51
C PRO A 59 -3.74 1.75 14.52
N ALA A 60 -2.49 1.31 14.63
CA ALA A 60 -2.03 0.42 15.69
C ALA A 60 -2.29 1.02 17.07
N ILE A 61 -2.45 0.15 18.07
CA ILE A 61 -2.38 0.56 19.47
C ILE A 61 -0.93 0.41 19.92
N ASP A 62 -0.24 1.54 20.10
CA ASP A 62 1.16 1.57 20.55
C ASP A 62 1.31 1.75 22.08
N GLU A 63 0.26 2.24 22.73
CA GLU A 63 0.20 2.46 24.18
C GLU A 63 -1.03 1.76 24.78
N PRO A 64 -1.05 0.41 24.80
CA PRO A 64 -2.19 -0.33 25.31
C PRO A 64 -2.39 -0.09 26.82
N LYS A 65 -3.66 0.02 27.22
CA LYS A 65 -4.06 0.15 28.62
C LYS A 65 -4.76 -1.12 29.06
N PHE A 66 -4.36 -1.61 30.22
CA PHE A 66 -4.90 -2.84 30.79
C PHE A 66 -5.69 -2.55 32.06
N VAL A 67 -6.66 -3.43 32.31
CA VAL A 67 -7.38 -3.53 33.58
C VAL A 67 -7.20 -4.95 34.10
N GLU A 68 -7.42 -5.14 35.39
CA GLU A 68 -7.44 -6.48 35.96
C GLU A 68 -8.59 -7.31 35.35
N ALA A 69 -8.40 -8.63 35.25
CA ALA A 69 -9.40 -9.51 34.65
C ALA A 69 -10.78 -9.41 35.33
N ALA A 70 -10.79 -9.19 36.66
CA ALA A 70 -12.03 -9.01 37.43
C ALA A 70 -12.77 -7.69 37.12
N GLU A 71 -12.06 -6.69 36.59
CA GLU A 71 -12.60 -5.36 36.26
C GLU A 71 -13.06 -5.26 34.80
N ALA A 72 -12.73 -6.26 33.96
CA ALA A 72 -13.06 -6.32 32.54
C ALA A 72 -14.56 -6.63 32.26
N THR A 73 -15.45 -5.88 32.90
CA THR A 73 -16.92 -6.00 32.82
C THR A 73 -17.52 -5.73 31.44
N PHE A 74 -16.73 -5.17 30.51
CA PHE A 74 -17.12 -4.92 29.13
C PHE A 74 -17.02 -6.18 28.22
N LEU A 75 -16.39 -7.24 28.70
CA LEU A 75 -16.30 -8.53 28.00
C LEU A 75 -17.39 -9.48 28.49
N ARG A 76 -17.99 -10.22 27.57
CA ARG A 76 -18.81 -11.38 27.94
C ARG A 76 -17.91 -12.55 28.37
N PRO A 77 -18.41 -13.49 29.21
CA PRO A 77 -17.64 -14.65 29.64
C PRO A 77 -17.14 -15.57 28.52
N ASP A 78 -17.78 -15.52 27.35
CA ASP A 78 -17.49 -16.34 26.17
C ASP A 78 -16.70 -15.58 25.07
N GLU A 79 -16.31 -14.33 25.32
CA GLU A 79 -15.53 -13.58 24.35
C GLU A 79 -14.09 -14.08 24.23
N GLN A 80 -13.65 -14.19 22.98
CA GLN A 80 -12.30 -14.64 22.66
C GLN A 80 -11.28 -13.52 22.83
N VAL A 81 -10.12 -13.92 23.32
CA VAL A 81 -8.94 -13.06 23.49
C VAL A 81 -7.73 -13.77 22.90
N VAL A 82 -6.77 -12.99 22.40
CA VAL A 82 -5.40 -13.49 22.23
C VAL A 82 -4.72 -13.39 23.59
N GLY A 83 -4.27 -14.51 24.14
CA GLY A 83 -3.51 -14.54 25.40
C GLY A 83 -2.01 -14.60 25.13
N VAL A 84 -1.24 -13.74 25.78
CA VAL A 84 0.24 -13.77 25.73
C VAL A 84 0.74 -13.97 27.14
N VAL A 85 1.58 -14.99 27.33
CA VAL A 85 2.25 -15.29 28.59
C VAL A 85 3.75 -15.28 28.36
N GLU A 86 4.46 -14.41 29.06
CA GLU A 86 5.90 -14.28 28.94
C GLU A 86 6.53 -13.86 30.28
N SER A 87 7.61 -14.52 30.68
CA SER A 87 8.38 -14.18 31.89
C SER A 87 7.53 -14.02 33.17
N GLY A 88 6.44 -14.79 33.29
CA GLY A 88 5.52 -14.75 34.44
C GLY A 88 4.43 -13.69 34.36
N GLU A 89 4.45 -12.85 33.33
CA GLU A 89 3.38 -11.89 33.03
C GLU A 89 2.41 -12.49 32.01
N ALA A 90 1.11 -12.34 32.26
CA ALA A 90 0.05 -12.78 31.36
C ALA A 90 -0.84 -11.59 31.03
N LYS A 91 -1.01 -11.33 29.73
CA LYS A 91 -1.92 -10.30 29.21
C LYS A 91 -2.93 -10.91 28.24
N ALA A 92 -4.12 -10.34 28.20
CA ALA A 92 -5.19 -10.74 27.29
C ALA A 92 -5.58 -9.55 26.40
N TYR A 93 -5.66 -9.80 25.09
CA TYR A 93 -6.00 -8.81 24.06
C TYR A 93 -7.33 -9.22 23.42
N PRO A 94 -8.47 -8.58 23.76
CA PRO A 94 -9.77 -8.98 23.24
C PRO A 94 -9.85 -8.88 21.72
N LEU A 95 -10.35 -9.95 21.07
CA LEU A 95 -10.55 -9.93 19.61
C LEU A 95 -11.48 -8.80 19.18
N ARG A 96 -12.45 -8.42 20.01
CA ARG A 96 -13.31 -7.27 19.72
C ARG A 96 -12.52 -5.97 19.52
N ILE A 97 -11.49 -5.71 20.32
CA ILE A 97 -10.67 -4.50 20.21
C ILE A 97 -9.72 -4.65 19.02
N LEU A 98 -9.07 -5.81 18.93
CA LEU A 98 -8.17 -6.11 17.84
C LEU A 98 -8.89 -5.98 16.50
N ASN A 99 -10.12 -6.48 16.35
CA ASN A 99 -10.98 -6.35 15.16
C ASN A 99 -11.07 -4.93 14.56
N TRP A 100 -10.88 -3.89 15.37
CA TRP A 100 -10.88 -2.50 14.94
C TRP A 100 -9.49 -1.90 14.69
N HIS A 101 -8.46 -2.44 15.35
CA HIS A 101 -7.12 -1.86 15.37
C HIS A 101 -6.05 -2.73 14.68
N GLU A 102 -6.38 -3.98 14.34
CA GLU A 102 -5.57 -4.99 13.64
C GLU A 102 -4.27 -5.43 14.34
N ILE A 103 -3.64 -4.53 15.11
CA ILE A 103 -2.37 -4.74 15.75
C ILE A 103 -2.23 -3.93 17.06
N VAL A 104 -1.64 -4.56 18.06
CA VAL A 104 -1.18 -3.91 19.30
C VAL A 104 0.33 -4.13 19.41
N ASN A 105 1.09 -3.06 19.54
CA ASN A 105 2.50 -3.10 19.89
C ASN A 105 2.62 -2.97 21.41
N ASP A 106 3.23 -3.97 22.05
CA ASP A 106 3.32 -4.03 23.52
C ASP A 106 4.65 -4.62 23.97
N VAL A 107 4.92 -4.52 25.27
CA VAL A 107 5.98 -5.24 25.96
C VAL A 107 5.33 -6.11 27.04
N VAL A 108 5.54 -7.42 26.95
CA VAL A 108 5.09 -8.38 27.98
C VAL A 108 6.32 -8.92 28.69
N GLY A 109 6.40 -8.69 30.00
CA GLY A 109 7.61 -8.87 30.79
C GLY A 109 8.73 -7.97 30.26
N SER A 110 9.72 -8.59 29.62
CA SER A 110 10.85 -7.90 28.98
C SER A 110 10.88 -8.03 27.46
N ARG A 111 9.87 -8.67 26.86
CA ARG A 111 9.86 -8.97 25.42
C ARG A 111 8.93 -8.02 24.66
N PRO A 112 9.44 -7.28 23.66
CA PRO A 112 8.60 -6.59 22.69
C PRO A 112 7.79 -7.59 21.87
N VAL A 113 6.50 -7.35 21.72
CA VAL A 113 5.58 -8.19 20.96
C VAL A 113 4.69 -7.33 20.06
N ALA A 114 4.34 -7.88 18.90
CA ALA A 114 3.27 -7.41 18.06
C ALA A 114 2.15 -8.45 18.11
N VAL A 115 0.98 -8.06 18.62
CA VAL A 115 -0.19 -8.93 18.74
C VAL A 115 -1.17 -8.57 17.64
N SER A 116 -1.54 -9.54 16.80
CA SER A 116 -2.44 -9.38 15.63
C SER A 116 -3.30 -10.64 15.45
N TYR A 117 -4.29 -10.62 14.54
CA TYR A 117 -5.28 -11.70 14.30
C TYR A 117 -5.71 -11.76 12.82
#